data_AF-A0A8C8VMY5-F1
#
_entry.id   AF-A0A8C8VMY5-F1
#
_cell.length_a   1.000
_cell.length_b   1.000
_cell.length_c   1.000
_cell.angle_alpha   90.00
_cell.angle_beta   90.00
_cell.angle_gamma   90.00
#
_symmetry.space_group_name_H-M   'P 1'
#
loop_
_entity.id
_entity.type
_entity.pdbx_description
1 polymer ?
#
loop_
_entity_poly.entity_id
_entity_poly.type
_entity_poly.pdbx_seq_one_letter_code
_entity_poly.pdbx_strand_id
1 'polypeptide(L)'
;MKVLSSCNAPKILNPNNMETLIECQSEGDIKKCHLVSCDSEDGLSQLIDGNKRRKKVISWPFPRKWNSTISESSGHLESDLKTSLFDQPLSIVCGEDDTLPQPIQDILTALYLKGPSTEGIFRKAANEKARKELKEELNSGGKVDLESKPVHLLAVVFKDFLRNIPHKLLSSEFYDQWMTAMEKQSNHDRIEGLKEVAEKLPRPNLLLLKHLVFVLHHLSKTCHINRMDSSNLAICIGPNLLTPKHDETLPLEVQKQLNDKVSLAS
;
A
#
# COMPACT_ATOMS: atom_id res chain seq x y z
N MET A 1 55.89 20.84 -62.96
CA MET A 1 56.64 20.99 -61.69
C MET A 1 56.78 19.62 -61.05
N LYS A 2 57.98 19.31 -60.54
CA LYS A 2 58.28 18.21 -59.59
C LYS A 2 57.26 18.27 -58.43
N VAL A 3 56.92 17.18 -57.73
CA VAL A 3 57.73 16.56 -56.67
C VAL A 3 57.31 15.10 -56.42
N LEU A 4 58.33 14.26 -56.23
CA LEU A 4 58.34 12.85 -55.80
C LEU A 4 58.20 12.74 -54.27
N SER A 5 57.65 11.65 -53.74
CA SER A 5 58.22 10.91 -52.57
C SER A 5 57.32 9.71 -52.21
N SER A 6 57.71 8.46 -52.51
CA SER A 6 58.48 7.52 -51.65
C SER A 6 57.66 6.94 -50.48
N CYS A 7 57.12 5.72 -50.61
CA CYS A 7 57.64 4.42 -50.11
C CYS A 7 57.29 4.10 -48.63
N ASN A 8 56.46 3.06 -48.40
CA ASN A 8 56.88 1.83 -47.70
C ASN A 8 55.73 0.81 -47.54
N ALA A 9 56.07 -0.46 -47.73
CA ALA A 9 55.21 -1.64 -47.82
C ALA A 9 55.07 -2.38 -46.45
N PRO A 10 54.74 -3.69 -46.39
CA PRO A 10 53.40 -4.28 -46.40
C PRO A 10 53.14 -5.23 -45.19
N LYS A 11 51.90 -5.72 -45.01
CA LYS A 11 51.50 -7.08 -44.52
C LYS A 11 49.97 -7.16 -44.33
N ILE A 12 49.20 -7.83 -45.21
CA ILE A 12 48.84 -9.29 -45.21
C ILE A 12 47.77 -9.55 -44.12
N LEU A 13 46.50 -9.99 -44.30
CA LEU A 13 45.65 -10.63 -45.35
C LEU A 13 44.18 -10.18 -45.05
N ASN A 14 43.33 -9.73 -45.98
CA ASN A 14 42.58 -10.43 -47.06
C ASN A 14 41.54 -11.47 -46.54
N PRO A 15 40.47 -11.80 -47.28
CA PRO A 15 39.28 -11.00 -47.69
C PRO A 15 37.97 -11.78 -47.38
N ASN A 16 36.74 -11.26 -47.48
CA ASN A 16 35.97 -10.95 -48.68
C ASN A 16 34.62 -10.39 -48.16
N ASN A 17 34.16 -9.21 -48.59
CA ASN A 17 33.45 -8.96 -49.85
C ASN A 17 32.09 -9.71 -49.89
N MET A 18 30.95 -9.12 -50.25
CA MET A 18 30.59 -7.79 -50.73
C MET A 18 29.06 -7.74 -50.66
N GLU A 19 28.57 -6.53 -50.42
CA GLU A 19 27.35 -5.91 -50.96
C GLU A 19 26.32 -6.77 -51.72
N THR A 20 25.04 -6.50 -51.48
CA THR A 20 24.19 -5.68 -52.38
C THR A 20 22.81 -5.58 -51.73
N LEU A 21 22.38 -4.39 -51.28
CA LEU A 21 21.58 -3.42 -52.03
C LEU A 21 20.36 -4.04 -52.72
N ILE A 22 19.16 -3.74 -52.21
CA ILE A 22 18.02 -3.21 -52.99
C ILE A 22 17.17 -2.34 -52.04
N GLU A 23 16.64 -1.29 -52.64
CA GLU A 23 16.16 -0.02 -52.12
C GLU A 23 14.62 0.03 -52.06
N CYS A 24 14.09 1.09 -51.44
CA CYS A 24 12.79 1.78 -51.65
C CYS A 24 11.62 1.58 -50.65
N GLN A 25 11.51 2.57 -49.74
CA GLN A 25 10.38 3.48 -49.43
C GLN A 25 8.95 2.94 -49.19
N SER A 26 8.37 3.28 -48.02
CA SER A 26 7.25 4.26 -47.90
C SER A 26 6.88 4.51 -46.43
N GLU A 27 6.53 5.76 -46.11
CA GLU A 27 6.02 6.21 -44.81
C GLU A 27 4.57 5.71 -44.56
N GLY A 28 4.23 5.48 -43.30
CA GLY A 28 2.85 5.20 -42.86
C GLY A 28 2.76 4.85 -41.38
N ASP A 29 2.26 5.78 -40.59
CA ASP A 29 2.02 5.73 -39.14
C ASP A 29 1.01 4.65 -38.70
N ILE A 30 0.99 4.37 -37.38
CA ILE A 30 -0.10 3.76 -36.54
C ILE A 30 0.26 2.44 -35.81
N LYS A 31 0.56 2.60 -34.50
CA LYS A 31 0.15 1.80 -33.31
C LYS A 31 -0.12 0.29 -33.49
N LYS A 32 0.74 -0.56 -32.90
CA LYS A 32 0.35 -1.66 -31.96
C LYS A 32 1.60 -2.29 -31.32
N CYS A 33 1.77 -2.15 -30.00
CA CYS A 33 2.78 -2.91 -29.27
C CYS A 33 2.35 -4.38 -29.17
N HIS A 34 3.31 -5.22 -29.56
CA HIS A 34 3.25 -6.65 -29.82
C HIS A 34 3.05 -7.44 -28.51
N LEU A 35 1.99 -8.25 -28.48
CA LEU A 35 1.73 -9.27 -27.48
C LEU A 35 2.52 -10.52 -27.90
N VAL A 36 3.49 -10.94 -27.09
CA VAL A 36 4.17 -12.23 -27.30
C VAL A 36 3.29 -13.33 -26.71
N SER A 37 2.70 -14.13 -27.59
CA SER A 37 2.11 -15.44 -27.29
C SER A 37 3.18 -16.50 -27.53
N CYS A 38 3.29 -17.48 -26.63
CA CYS A 38 3.95 -18.75 -26.91
C CYS A 38 2.88 -19.83 -26.85
N ASP A 39 2.53 -20.34 -28.03
CA ASP A 39 1.60 -21.45 -28.22
C ASP A 39 2.29 -22.78 -27.95
N SER A 40 1.51 -23.74 -27.47
CA SER A 40 1.63 -25.15 -27.84
C SER A 40 0.22 -25.73 -27.82
N GLU A 41 -0.32 -25.93 -29.02
CA GLU A 41 -1.55 -26.68 -29.27
C GLU A 41 -1.25 -28.17 -29.43
N ASP A 42 -2.22 -28.99 -29.03
CA ASP A 42 -2.66 -30.25 -29.66
C ASP A 42 -3.76 -30.80 -28.71
N GLY A 43 -5.03 -31.03 -29.04
CA GLY A 43 -5.83 -30.93 -30.26
C GLY A 43 -7.08 -31.80 -30.05
N LEU A 44 -8.27 -31.24 -30.30
CA LEU A 44 -9.59 -31.89 -30.55
C LEU A 44 -10.23 -32.72 -29.38
N SER A 45 -11.51 -32.64 -29.00
CA SER A 45 -12.75 -32.28 -29.71
C SER A 45 -13.87 -31.89 -28.72
N GLN A 46 -14.88 -31.24 -29.26
CA GLN A 46 -16.08 -30.63 -28.67
C GLN A 46 -16.94 -31.55 -27.77
N LEU A 47 -17.50 -31.01 -26.69
CA LEU A 47 -18.95 -30.77 -26.48
C LEU A 47 -19.26 -30.30 -25.04
N ILE A 48 -20.32 -29.50 -24.94
CA ILE A 48 -20.73 -28.61 -23.85
C ILE A 48 -21.25 -29.38 -22.62
N ASP A 49 -20.78 -29.05 -21.41
CA ASP A 49 -21.56 -28.47 -20.29
C ASP A 49 -20.81 -28.63 -18.94
N GLY A 50 -21.04 -27.69 -18.03
CA GLY A 50 -20.14 -27.31 -16.94
C GLY A 50 -19.89 -28.35 -15.85
N ASN A 51 -18.67 -28.32 -15.30
CA ASN A 51 -18.48 -28.54 -13.86
C ASN A 51 -17.14 -27.97 -13.33
N LYS A 52 -17.29 -27.08 -12.34
CA LYS A 52 -16.43 -26.81 -11.18
C LYS A 52 -14.95 -27.23 -11.29
N ARG A 53 -14.06 -26.27 -11.57
CA ARG A 53 -12.64 -26.36 -11.15
C ARG A 53 -12.35 -25.35 -10.04
N ARG A 54 -12.01 -25.93 -8.89
CA ARG A 54 -11.72 -25.30 -7.60
C ARG A 54 -10.67 -24.19 -7.76
N LYS A 55 -11.06 -22.95 -7.47
CA LYS A 55 -10.11 -21.85 -7.22
C LYS A 55 -9.44 -22.12 -5.88
N LYS A 56 -8.10 -22.18 -5.87
CA LYS A 56 -7.31 -22.24 -4.64
C LYS A 56 -7.48 -20.90 -3.93
N VAL A 57 -8.36 -20.89 -2.93
CA VAL A 57 -8.67 -19.74 -2.08
C VAL A 57 -7.50 -19.51 -1.13
N ILE A 58 -6.88 -18.34 -1.21
CA ILE A 58 -6.05 -17.83 -0.10
C ILE A 58 -7.03 -17.62 1.06
N SER A 59 -6.91 -18.45 2.10
CA SER A 59 -7.81 -18.39 3.26
C SER A 59 -7.63 -17.06 3.97
N TRP A 60 -8.69 -16.25 3.99
CA TRP A 60 -8.80 -15.07 4.82
C TRP A 60 -8.49 -15.44 6.28
N PRO A 61 -7.68 -14.66 7.02
CA PRO A 61 -7.20 -15.06 8.35
C PRO A 61 -8.25 -15.00 9.46
N PHE A 62 -9.51 -14.66 9.14
CA PHE A 62 -10.60 -14.63 10.11
C PHE A 62 -11.66 -15.69 9.79
N PRO A 63 -11.92 -16.66 10.67
CA PRO A 63 -13.18 -17.39 10.64
C PRO A 63 -14.31 -16.41 11.02
N ARG A 64 -15.27 -16.23 10.11
CA ARG A 64 -16.54 -15.53 10.40
C ARG A 64 -17.24 -16.25 11.55
N LYS A 65 -17.15 -15.72 12.77
CA LYS A 65 -17.91 -16.21 13.92
C LYS A 65 -18.97 -15.17 14.27
N TRP A 66 -20.12 -15.31 13.63
CA TRP A 66 -21.34 -14.60 13.99
C TRP A 66 -22.00 -15.34 15.15
N ASN A 67 -21.94 -14.80 16.36
CA ASN A 67 -22.81 -15.22 17.45
C ASN A 67 -23.61 -14.00 17.94
N SER A 68 -24.87 -13.93 17.55
CA SER A 68 -25.89 -13.20 18.30
C SER A 68 -26.20 -14.02 19.55
N THR A 69 -25.76 -13.57 20.72
CA THR A 69 -26.30 -14.10 21.98
C THR A 69 -26.38 -12.96 22.96
N ILE A 70 -27.62 -12.52 23.20
CA ILE A 70 -28.01 -11.72 24.36
C ILE A 70 -27.72 -12.60 25.57
N SER A 71 -26.83 -12.12 26.45
CA SER A 71 -26.63 -12.68 27.78
C SER A 71 -26.72 -11.51 28.75
N GLU A 72 -27.89 -11.38 29.39
CA GLU A 72 -28.02 -10.63 30.63
C GLU A 72 -27.22 -11.36 31.71
N SER A 73 -26.25 -10.68 32.32
CA SER A 73 -25.63 -11.11 33.56
C SER A 73 -25.27 -9.89 34.39
N SER A 74 -25.84 -9.88 35.58
CA SER A 74 -25.78 -8.87 36.62
C SER A 74 -24.38 -8.52 37.10
N GLY A 75 -24.18 -7.23 37.38
CA GLY A 75 -23.47 -6.77 38.57
C GLY A 75 -21.94 -6.65 38.51
N HIS A 76 -21.43 -5.60 37.86
CA HIS A 76 -20.21 -4.95 38.32
C HIS A 76 -20.27 -3.45 37.96
N LEU A 77 -20.24 -2.60 39.00
CA LEU A 77 -20.07 -1.15 38.88
C LEU A 77 -18.60 -0.88 38.52
N GLU A 78 -18.25 -1.00 37.25
CA GLU A 78 -17.14 -0.23 36.69
C GLU A 78 -17.77 0.93 35.94
N SER A 79 -17.40 2.16 36.28
CA SER A 79 -17.71 3.27 35.39
C SER A 79 -16.90 3.03 34.11
N ASP A 80 -17.54 2.44 33.09
CA ASP A 80 -16.99 2.22 31.76
C ASP A 80 -16.47 3.55 31.20
N LEU A 81 -15.20 3.86 31.47
CA LEU A 81 -14.45 4.89 30.76
C LEU A 81 -14.18 4.32 29.38
N LYS A 82 -15.22 4.39 28.54
CA LYS A 82 -15.18 3.89 27.18
C LYS A 82 -14.04 4.56 26.44
N THR A 83 -12.98 3.81 26.23
CA THR A 83 -11.74 4.37 25.72
C THR A 83 -11.94 4.76 24.25
N SER A 84 -11.54 5.98 23.91
CA SER A 84 -11.57 6.49 22.55
C SER A 84 -10.81 5.56 21.61
N LEU A 85 -11.35 5.26 20.44
CA LEU A 85 -10.71 4.37 19.47
C LEU A 85 -9.51 5.03 18.77
N PHE A 86 -9.61 6.32 18.49
CA PHE A 86 -8.59 7.10 17.79
C PHE A 86 -7.69 7.83 18.77
N ASP A 87 -6.51 8.22 18.28
CA ASP A 87 -5.54 9.02 19.01
C ASP A 87 -4.98 8.30 20.27
N GLN A 88 -5.07 6.96 20.30
CA GLN A 88 -4.60 6.10 21.38
C GLN A 88 -3.51 5.14 20.89
N PRO A 89 -2.57 4.74 21.77
CA PRO A 89 -1.64 3.64 21.47
C PRO A 89 -2.39 2.35 21.13
N LEU A 90 -1.87 1.57 20.18
CA LEU A 90 -2.49 0.29 19.81
C LEU A 90 -2.55 -0.70 20.98
N SER A 91 -1.65 -0.59 21.96
CA SER A 91 -1.66 -1.40 23.18
C SER A 91 -2.87 -1.13 24.08
N ILE A 92 -3.55 0.01 23.93
CA ILE A 92 -4.73 0.37 24.72
C ILE A 92 -6.01 -0.03 23.98
N VAL A 93 -6.04 0.10 22.66
CA VAL A 93 -7.26 -0.17 21.87
C VAL A 93 -7.37 -1.62 21.42
N CYS A 94 -6.27 -2.34 21.25
CA CYS A 94 -6.31 -3.78 20.99
C CYS A 94 -6.68 -4.53 22.27
N GLY A 95 -7.50 -5.58 22.13
CA GLY A 95 -7.90 -6.43 23.25
C GLY A 95 -6.72 -7.20 23.85
N GLU A 96 -6.93 -7.80 25.02
CA GLU A 96 -5.91 -8.52 25.80
C GLU A 96 -5.22 -9.65 25.00
N ASP A 97 -5.93 -10.27 24.05
CA ASP A 97 -5.41 -11.30 23.15
C ASP A 97 -4.70 -10.74 21.90
N ASP A 98 -4.25 -9.48 21.96
CA ASP A 98 -3.76 -8.68 20.83
C ASP A 98 -4.76 -8.57 19.68
N THR A 99 -6.07 -8.66 19.93
CA THR A 99 -7.06 -8.56 18.85
C THR A 99 -7.33 -7.12 18.45
N LEU A 100 -7.41 -6.84 17.14
CA LEU A 100 -7.80 -5.51 16.66
C LEU A 100 -9.21 -5.13 17.15
N PRO A 101 -9.49 -3.85 17.42
CA PRO A 101 -10.84 -3.38 17.73
C PRO A 101 -11.84 -3.80 16.64
N GLN A 102 -13.04 -4.24 17.03
CA GLN A 102 -14.06 -4.70 16.07
C GLN A 102 -14.34 -3.69 14.94
N PRO A 103 -14.50 -2.37 15.20
CA PRO A 103 -14.71 -1.41 14.13
C PRO A 103 -13.57 -1.36 13.10
N ILE A 104 -12.33 -1.57 13.54
CA ILE A 104 -11.16 -1.61 12.65
C ILE A 104 -11.18 -2.88 11.79
N GLN A 105 -11.56 -4.02 12.37
CA GLN A 105 -11.76 -5.28 11.62
C GLN A 105 -12.87 -5.14 10.58
N ASP A 106 -13.98 -4.49 10.92
CA ASP A 106 -15.11 -4.28 10.02
C ASP A 106 -14.74 -3.35 8.86
N ILE A 107 -14.02 -2.26 9.14
CA ILE A 107 -13.49 -1.36 8.10
C ILE A 107 -12.54 -2.12 7.16
N LEU A 108 -11.59 -2.88 7.69
CA LEU A 108 -10.65 -3.70 6.89
C LEU A 108 -11.41 -4.73 6.03
N THR A 109 -12.45 -5.34 6.57
CA THR A 109 -13.30 -6.30 5.86
C THR A 109 -14.07 -5.62 4.73
N ALA A 110 -14.69 -4.47 4.98
CA ALA A 110 -15.38 -3.70 3.95
C ALA A 110 -14.44 -3.24 2.83
N LEU A 111 -13.22 -2.81 3.17
CA LEU A 111 -12.18 -2.43 2.21
C LEU A 111 -11.74 -3.62 1.37
N TYR A 112 -11.59 -4.80 1.96
CA TYR A 112 -11.26 -6.01 1.21
C TYR A 112 -12.38 -6.44 0.26
N LEU A 113 -13.63 -6.44 0.72
CA LEU A 113 -14.77 -6.92 -0.06
C LEU A 113 -15.18 -5.96 -1.18
N LYS A 114 -15.15 -4.64 -0.92
CA LYS A 114 -15.70 -3.62 -1.82
C LYS A 114 -14.64 -2.76 -2.50
N GLY A 115 -13.44 -2.67 -1.92
CA GLY A 115 -12.33 -1.89 -2.48
C GLY A 115 -11.88 -2.34 -3.88
N PRO A 116 -11.85 -3.65 -4.23
CA PRO A 116 -11.43 -4.11 -5.56
C PRO A 116 -12.23 -3.54 -6.73
N SER A 117 -13.51 -3.24 -6.53
CA SER A 117 -14.40 -2.63 -7.52
C SER A 117 -14.54 -1.12 -7.36
N THR A 118 -13.84 -0.50 -6.41
CA THR A 118 -13.98 0.92 -6.09
C THR A 118 -12.84 1.73 -6.72
N GLU A 119 -13.15 2.48 -7.78
CA GLU A 119 -12.16 3.29 -8.49
C GLU A 119 -11.55 4.39 -7.62
N GLY A 120 -10.22 4.41 -7.50
CA GLY A 120 -9.47 5.37 -6.72
C GLY A 120 -9.60 5.18 -5.22
N ILE A 121 -9.82 3.94 -4.75
CA ILE A 121 -9.81 3.60 -3.33
C ILE A 121 -8.53 4.11 -2.65
N PHE A 122 -8.66 4.69 -1.45
CA PHE A 122 -7.63 5.47 -0.71
C PHE A 122 -7.14 6.78 -1.35
N ARG A 123 -7.30 6.98 -2.67
CA ARG A 123 -6.93 8.23 -3.36
C ARG A 123 -8.04 9.28 -3.30
N LYS A 124 -9.27 8.90 -3.66
CA LYS A 124 -10.41 9.83 -3.70
C LYS A 124 -10.78 10.28 -2.29
N ALA A 125 -11.12 11.56 -2.15
CA ALA A 125 -11.63 12.13 -0.92
C ALA A 125 -13.04 11.63 -0.62
N ALA A 126 -13.43 11.75 0.65
CA ALA A 126 -14.80 11.55 1.12
C ALA A 126 -15.33 12.85 1.71
N ASN A 127 -16.64 12.90 1.98
CA ASN A 127 -17.24 14.05 2.64
C ASN A 127 -16.61 14.26 4.04
N GLU A 128 -16.04 15.45 4.25
CA GLU A 128 -15.32 15.85 5.47
C GLU A 128 -16.19 15.74 6.73
N LYS A 129 -17.44 16.22 6.64
CA LYS A 129 -18.40 16.19 7.75
C LYS A 129 -18.74 14.74 8.10
N ALA A 130 -19.06 13.91 7.10
CA ALA A 130 -19.35 12.49 7.32
C ALA A 130 -18.16 11.73 7.92
N ARG A 131 -16.92 12.12 7.58
CA ARG A 131 -15.71 11.53 8.21
C ARG A 131 -15.64 11.87 9.69
N LYS A 132 -15.83 13.14 10.05
CA LYS A 132 -15.80 13.61 11.44
C LYS A 132 -16.90 12.93 12.28
N GLU A 133 -18.12 12.93 11.77
CA GLU A 133 -19.26 12.27 12.41
C GLU A 133 -18.99 10.78 12.64
N LEU A 134 -18.48 10.07 11.63
CA LEU A 134 -18.14 8.65 11.79
C LEU A 134 -16.99 8.42 12.78
N LYS A 135 -15.95 9.27 12.80
CA LYS A 135 -14.87 9.20 13.80
C LYS A 135 -15.42 9.40 15.22
N GLU A 136 -16.27 10.40 15.42
CA GLU A 136 -16.90 10.70 16.72
C GLU A 136 -17.80 9.56 17.20
N GLU A 137 -18.62 9.00 16.30
CA GLU A 137 -19.49 7.85 16.58
C GLU A 137 -18.66 6.61 17.00
N LEU A 138 -17.55 6.36 16.32
CA LEU A 138 -16.63 5.28 16.67
C LEU A 138 -15.89 5.54 17.99
N ASN A 139 -15.49 6.77 18.29
CA ASN A 139 -14.83 7.14 19.54
C ASN A 139 -15.75 7.03 20.76
N SER A 140 -17.04 7.36 20.60
CA SER A 140 -18.05 7.10 21.64
C SER A 140 -18.44 5.61 21.73
N GLY A 141 -17.84 4.77 20.90
CA GLY A 141 -18.11 3.34 20.71
C GLY A 141 -19.58 3.04 20.40
N GLY A 142 -20.24 3.93 19.66
CA GLY A 142 -21.55 3.67 19.10
C GLY A 142 -21.56 2.41 18.24
N LYS A 143 -22.69 1.73 18.17
CA LYS A 143 -22.88 0.61 17.25
C LYS A 143 -23.14 1.17 15.85
N VAL A 144 -22.11 1.19 15.02
CA VAL A 144 -22.20 1.69 13.65
C VAL A 144 -22.32 0.52 12.68
N ASP A 145 -23.32 0.56 11.81
CA ASP A 145 -23.33 -0.30 10.63
C ASP A 145 -22.30 0.22 9.61
N LEU A 146 -21.07 -0.28 9.73
CA LEU A 146 -19.95 0.06 8.85
C LEU A 146 -20.11 -0.55 7.47
N GLU A 147 -20.83 -1.66 7.32
CA GLU A 147 -21.01 -2.32 6.03
C GLU A 147 -21.85 -1.44 5.08
N SER A 148 -22.84 -0.70 5.56
CA SER A 148 -23.65 0.19 4.69
C SER A 148 -22.96 1.51 4.32
N LYS A 149 -21.87 1.88 4.99
CA LYS A 149 -21.19 3.17 4.72
C LYS A 149 -20.46 3.15 3.36
N PRO A 150 -20.32 4.32 2.70
CA PRO A 150 -19.53 4.44 1.47
C PRO A 150 -18.07 4.00 1.67
N VAL A 151 -17.55 3.18 0.75
CA VAL A 151 -16.19 2.61 0.87
C VAL A 151 -15.10 3.70 0.90
N HIS A 152 -15.28 4.79 0.14
CA HIS A 152 -14.37 5.93 0.21
C HIS A 152 -14.36 6.59 1.59
N LEU A 153 -15.51 6.68 2.26
CA LEU A 153 -15.59 7.21 3.63
C LEU A 153 -14.81 6.30 4.59
N LEU A 154 -15.04 4.99 4.53
CA LEU A 154 -14.32 4.01 5.35
C LEU A 154 -12.80 4.06 5.12
N ALA A 155 -12.37 4.19 3.86
CA ALA A 155 -10.95 4.32 3.51
C ALA A 155 -10.31 5.58 4.11
N VAL A 156 -11.01 6.71 4.09
CA VAL A 156 -10.50 7.97 4.66
C VAL A 156 -10.50 7.92 6.19
N VAL A 157 -11.52 7.35 6.83
CA VAL A 157 -11.55 7.12 8.28
C VAL A 157 -10.42 6.17 8.71
N PHE A 158 -10.17 5.11 7.95
CA PHE A 158 -9.06 4.20 8.24
C PHE A 158 -7.69 4.88 8.11
N LYS A 159 -7.50 5.73 7.09
CA LYS A 159 -6.28 6.56 7.00
C LYS A 159 -6.14 7.50 8.20
N ASP A 160 -7.25 8.06 8.68
CA ASP A 160 -7.27 8.91 9.87
C ASP A 160 -6.86 8.12 11.12
N PHE A 161 -7.38 6.89 11.28
CA PHE A 161 -6.96 5.97 12.34
C PHE A 161 -5.44 5.73 12.29
N LEU A 162 -4.90 5.31 11.15
CA LEU A 162 -3.48 5.05 10.96
C LEU A 162 -2.60 6.27 11.29
N ARG A 163 -3.00 7.46 10.81
CA ARG A 163 -2.26 8.71 11.00
C ARG A 163 -2.14 9.09 12.48
N ASN A 164 -3.19 8.82 13.25
CA ASN A 164 -3.34 9.23 14.64
C ASN A 164 -2.81 8.19 15.65
N ILE A 165 -2.25 7.06 15.20
CA ILE A 165 -1.55 6.13 16.09
C ILE A 165 -0.32 6.86 16.67
N PRO A 166 -0.19 7.00 18.01
CA PRO A 166 0.99 7.55 18.65
C PRO A 166 2.25 6.80 18.22
N HIS A 167 3.33 7.53 17.96
CA HIS A 167 4.59 7.00 17.42
C HIS A 167 4.48 6.25 16.07
N LYS A 168 3.33 6.31 15.38
CA LYS A 168 3.03 5.69 14.07
C LYS A 168 3.00 4.16 14.06
N LEU A 169 2.31 3.60 13.05
CA LEU A 169 2.18 2.15 12.90
C LEU A 169 3.54 1.45 12.77
N LEU A 170 4.44 1.98 11.94
CA LEU A 170 5.77 1.42 11.71
C LEU A 170 6.79 1.79 12.79
N SER A 171 6.35 2.46 13.86
CA SER A 171 7.19 3.03 14.92
C SER A 171 8.25 4.00 14.37
N SER A 172 8.08 5.29 14.66
CA SER A 172 9.12 6.30 14.41
C SER A 172 10.44 5.98 15.12
N GLU A 173 10.43 5.12 16.15
CA GLU A 173 11.65 4.62 16.80
C GLU A 173 12.59 3.88 15.86
N PHE A 174 12.03 3.16 14.90
CA PHE A 174 12.77 2.34 13.94
C PHE A 174 12.97 3.04 12.59
N TYR A 175 12.70 4.34 12.48
CA TYR A 175 12.78 5.09 11.22
C TYR A 175 14.08 4.86 10.46
N ASP A 176 15.23 5.06 11.12
CA ASP A 176 16.54 4.91 10.48
C ASP A 176 16.79 3.48 10.02
N GLN A 177 16.34 2.48 10.80
CA GLN A 177 16.45 1.07 10.45
C GLN A 177 15.61 0.75 9.20
N TRP A 178 14.41 1.33 9.09
CA TRP A 178 13.60 1.21 7.87
C TRP A 178 14.31 1.80 6.65
N MET A 179 14.92 2.99 6.79
CA MET A 179 15.64 3.63 5.70
C MET A 179 16.88 2.82 5.29
N THR A 180 17.68 2.36 6.25
CA THR A 180 18.84 1.49 5.99
C THR A 180 18.44 0.18 5.30
N ALA A 181 17.31 -0.42 5.67
CA ALA A 181 16.79 -1.61 4.97
C ALA A 181 16.41 -1.29 3.52
N MET A 182 15.80 -0.12 3.26
CA MET A 182 15.42 0.33 1.92
C MET A 182 16.62 0.61 1.00
N GLU A 183 17.74 1.08 1.56
CA GLU A 183 18.98 1.38 0.82
C GLU A 183 19.74 0.14 0.33
N LYS A 184 19.35 -1.07 0.76
CA LYS A 184 19.96 -2.32 0.28
C LYS A 184 19.81 -2.45 -1.24
N GLN A 185 20.90 -2.82 -1.90
CA GLN A 185 20.97 -2.88 -3.37
C GLN A 185 20.20 -4.07 -3.95
N SER A 186 20.32 -5.24 -3.30
CA SER A 186 19.59 -6.46 -3.68
C SER A 186 18.14 -6.38 -3.18
N ASN A 187 17.19 -6.77 -4.03
CA ASN A 187 15.79 -6.90 -3.63
C ASN A 187 15.61 -7.95 -2.53
N HIS A 188 16.40 -9.02 -2.54
CA HIS A 188 16.34 -10.05 -1.50
C HIS A 188 16.72 -9.46 -0.14
N ASP A 189 17.90 -8.83 -0.06
CA ASP A 189 18.44 -8.26 1.17
C ASP A 189 17.58 -7.10 1.69
N ARG A 190 16.98 -6.32 0.78
CA ARG A 190 15.99 -5.29 1.13
C ARG A 190 14.78 -5.91 1.81
N ILE A 191 14.21 -6.98 1.25
CA ILE A 191 13.05 -7.65 1.82
C ILE A 191 13.39 -8.28 3.17
N GLU A 192 14.56 -8.91 3.29
CA GLU A 192 15.04 -9.50 4.54
C GLU A 192 15.21 -8.42 5.63
N GLY A 193 15.93 -7.34 5.33
CA GLY A 193 16.09 -6.22 6.27
C GLY A 193 14.76 -5.59 6.69
N LEU A 194 13.81 -5.42 5.77
CA LEU A 194 12.48 -4.90 6.12
C LEU A 194 11.72 -5.86 7.05
N LYS A 195 11.87 -7.17 6.89
CA LYS A 195 11.26 -8.17 7.80
C LYS A 195 11.90 -8.11 9.18
N GLU A 196 13.23 -8.02 9.26
CA GLU A 196 13.93 -7.91 10.54
C GLU A 196 13.49 -6.68 11.34
N VAL A 197 13.27 -5.54 10.68
CA VAL A 197 12.74 -4.34 11.36
C VAL A 197 11.27 -4.54 11.76
N ALA A 198 10.45 -5.16 10.91
CA ALA A 198 9.06 -5.47 11.22
C ALA A 198 8.90 -6.38 12.45
N GLU A 199 9.79 -7.34 12.64
CA GLU A 199 9.78 -8.29 13.76
C GLU A 199 10.08 -7.61 15.11
N LYS A 200 10.68 -6.42 15.10
CA LYS A 200 10.92 -5.61 16.31
C LYS A 200 9.71 -4.76 16.72
N LEU A 201 8.68 -4.66 15.87
CA LEU A 201 7.49 -3.88 16.17
C LEU A 201 6.73 -4.48 17.37
N PRO A 202 6.09 -3.63 18.20
CA PRO A 202 5.11 -4.11 19.16
C PRO A 202 4.08 -5.00 18.48
N ARG A 203 3.65 -6.06 19.18
CA ARG A 203 2.76 -7.08 18.62
C ARG A 203 1.45 -6.50 18.04
N PRO A 204 0.77 -5.52 18.67
CA PRO A 204 -0.39 -4.85 18.09
C PRO A 204 -0.09 -4.13 16.76
N ASN A 205 1.08 -3.47 16.66
CA ASN A 205 1.52 -2.79 15.45
C ASN A 205 1.76 -3.79 14.31
N LEU A 206 2.52 -4.86 14.59
CA LEU A 206 2.81 -5.89 13.61
C LEU A 206 1.52 -6.57 13.12
N LEU A 207 0.56 -6.80 14.01
CA LEU A 207 -0.75 -7.36 13.64
C LEU A 207 -1.50 -6.45 12.66
N LEU A 208 -1.69 -5.17 13.02
CA LEU A 208 -2.38 -4.22 12.14
C LEU A 208 -1.65 -4.05 10.81
N LEU A 209 -0.31 -4.03 10.82
CA LEU A 209 0.50 -3.96 9.62
C LEU A 209 0.26 -5.17 8.69
N LYS A 210 0.21 -6.38 9.23
CA LYS A 210 -0.09 -7.59 8.45
C LYS A 210 -1.46 -7.51 7.76
N HIS A 211 -2.48 -7.07 8.49
CA HIS A 211 -3.82 -6.88 7.92
C HIS A 211 -3.85 -5.80 6.84
N LEU A 212 -3.20 -4.67 7.10
CA LEU A 212 -3.07 -3.58 6.14
C LEU A 212 -2.39 -4.05 4.86
N VAL A 213 -1.21 -4.66 4.96
CA VAL A 213 -0.44 -5.16 3.80
C VAL A 213 -1.24 -6.20 3.02
N PHE A 214 -1.97 -7.09 3.71
CA PHE A 214 -2.85 -8.06 3.06
C PHE A 214 -3.95 -7.38 2.22
N VAL A 215 -4.65 -6.39 2.79
CA VAL A 215 -5.68 -5.64 2.06
C VAL A 215 -5.07 -4.86 0.90
N LEU A 216 -3.96 -4.14 1.10
CA LEU A 216 -3.30 -3.38 0.04
C LEU A 216 -2.81 -4.28 -1.10
N HIS A 217 -2.25 -5.44 -0.79
CA HIS A 217 -1.87 -6.43 -1.80
C HIS A 217 -3.07 -6.91 -2.60
N HIS A 218 -4.19 -7.20 -1.94
CA HIS A 218 -5.41 -7.61 -2.62
C HIS A 218 -5.94 -6.53 -3.58
N LEU A 219 -5.95 -5.28 -3.13
CA LEU A 219 -6.37 -4.14 -3.96
C LEU A 219 -5.43 -3.95 -5.16
N SER A 220 -4.12 -4.08 -4.96
CA SER A 220 -3.16 -3.89 -6.05
C SER A 220 -3.32 -4.92 -7.18
N LYS A 221 -3.87 -6.11 -6.90
CA LYS A 221 -4.18 -7.14 -7.93
C LYS A 221 -5.36 -6.78 -8.83
N THR A 222 -6.19 -5.83 -8.41
CA THR A 222 -7.37 -5.37 -9.17
C THR A 222 -7.19 -3.94 -9.70
N CYS A 223 -5.94 -3.50 -9.86
CA CYS A 223 -5.57 -2.16 -10.31
C CYS A 223 -6.12 -1.79 -11.71
N HIS A 224 -6.39 -2.77 -12.57
CA HIS A 224 -7.05 -2.53 -13.87
C HIS A 224 -8.49 -2.03 -13.73
N ILE A 225 -9.17 -2.33 -12.62
CA ILE A 225 -10.52 -1.85 -12.28
C ILE A 225 -10.43 -0.65 -11.34
N ASN A 226 -9.83 -0.83 -10.16
CA ASN A 226 -9.81 0.19 -9.12
C ASN A 226 -8.80 1.33 -9.39
N ARG A 227 -7.92 1.20 -10.41
CA ARG A 227 -6.90 2.19 -10.80
C ARG A 227 -5.79 2.47 -9.76
N MET A 228 -5.61 1.56 -8.80
CA MET A 228 -4.66 1.69 -7.71
C MET A 228 -3.68 0.50 -7.71
N ASP A 229 -2.53 0.66 -8.35
CA ASP A 229 -1.40 -0.27 -8.21
C ASP A 229 -0.68 -0.09 -6.86
N SER A 230 0.36 -0.90 -6.60
CA SER A 230 1.12 -0.84 -5.35
C SER A 230 1.79 0.52 -5.14
N SER A 231 2.22 1.20 -6.19
CA SER A 231 2.86 2.52 -6.12
C SER A 231 1.84 3.59 -5.70
N ASN A 232 0.69 3.62 -6.37
CA ASN A 232 -0.40 4.55 -6.06
C ASN A 232 -0.94 4.37 -4.64
N LEU A 233 -1.07 3.11 -4.19
CA LEU A 233 -1.47 2.79 -2.82
C LEU A 233 -0.41 3.25 -1.81
N ALA A 234 0.88 3.02 -2.08
CA ALA A 234 1.97 3.44 -1.22
C ALA A 234 2.01 4.97 -1.06
N ILE A 235 1.80 5.74 -2.13
CA ILE A 235 1.71 7.21 -2.06
C ILE A 235 0.55 7.67 -1.17
N CYS A 236 -0.61 7.02 -1.25
CA CYS A 236 -1.80 7.42 -0.50
C CYS A 236 -1.75 7.03 0.99
N ILE A 237 -1.09 5.90 1.31
CA ILE A 237 -1.07 5.32 2.66
C ILE A 237 0.22 5.66 3.40
N GLY A 238 1.36 5.63 2.73
CA GLY A 238 2.71 5.76 3.30
C GLY A 238 2.87 6.91 4.30
N PRO A 239 2.43 8.15 4.00
CA PRO A 239 2.52 9.28 4.92
C PRO A 239 1.82 9.08 6.27
N ASN A 240 0.88 8.13 6.36
CA ASN A 240 0.16 7.81 7.59
C ASN A 240 0.83 6.69 8.40
N LEU A 241 1.82 5.99 7.84
CA LEU A 241 2.43 4.80 8.47
C LEU A 241 3.73 5.08 9.21
N LEU A 242 4.50 6.07 8.74
CA LEU A 242 5.80 6.41 9.27
C LEU A 242 6.10 7.88 9.00
N THR A 243 6.67 8.53 9.99
CA THR A 243 7.27 9.86 9.87
C THR A 243 8.63 9.83 10.55
N PRO A 244 9.61 10.65 10.11
CA PRO A 244 10.86 10.83 10.83
C PRO A 244 10.60 11.16 12.29
N LYS A 245 11.53 10.81 13.18
CA LYS A 245 11.54 11.42 14.51
C LYS A 245 11.76 12.91 14.31
N HIS A 246 10.72 13.69 14.47
CA HIS A 246 10.94 15.07 14.85
C HIS A 246 11.33 15.01 16.32
N ASP A 247 12.49 15.56 16.67
CA ASP A 247 12.78 15.89 18.07
C ASP A 247 11.55 16.64 18.61
N GLU A 248 10.99 16.18 19.72
CA GLU A 248 9.90 16.86 20.45
C GLU A 248 10.36 18.19 21.07
N THR A 249 11.27 18.91 20.43
CA THR A 249 11.56 20.30 20.72
C THR A 249 11.13 21.10 19.51
N LEU A 250 9.87 21.53 19.54
CA LEU A 250 9.54 22.96 19.64
C LEU A 250 8.01 23.09 19.50
N PRO A 251 7.30 23.58 20.53
CA PRO A 251 5.90 23.95 20.41
C PRO A 251 5.69 24.88 19.20
N LEU A 252 4.53 24.78 18.55
CA LEU A 252 4.12 25.59 17.39
C LEU A 252 4.40 27.10 17.57
N GLU A 253 4.45 27.58 18.82
CA GLU A 253 4.80 28.96 19.17
C GLU A 253 6.24 29.36 18.78
N VAL A 254 7.21 28.45 18.88
CA VAL A 254 8.61 28.75 18.54
C VAL A 254 8.86 28.68 17.03
N GLN A 255 8.10 27.86 16.30
CA GLN A 255 8.13 27.85 14.84
C GLN A 255 7.60 29.16 14.24
N LYS A 256 6.57 29.76 14.87
CA LYS A 256 6.05 31.08 14.48
C LYS A 256 7.07 32.19 14.73
N GLN A 257 7.73 32.18 15.89
CA GLN A 257 8.76 33.18 16.23
C GLN A 257 10.00 33.13 15.32
N LEU A 258 10.36 31.96 14.78
CA LEU A 258 11.46 31.85 13.81
C LEU A 258 11.06 32.41 12.44
N ASN A 259 9.80 32.24 12.04
CA ASN A 259 9.31 32.75 10.76
C ASN A 259 9.11 34.28 10.78
N ASP A 260 8.70 34.85 11.92
CA ASP A 260 8.54 36.29 12.10
C ASP A 260 9.90 37.03 12.13
N LYS A 261 10.99 36.37 12.54
CA LYS A 261 12.35 36.95 12.51
C LYS A 261 12.97 37.02 11.13
N VAL A 262 12.54 36.18 10.19
CA VAL A 262 13.01 36.23 8.79
C VAL A 262 12.36 37.40 8.04
N SER A 263 11.16 37.82 8.43
CA SER A 263 10.42 38.88 7.74
C SER A 263 10.78 40.31 8.18
N LEU A 264 11.61 40.50 9.20
CA LEU A 264 12.10 41.82 9.65
C LEU A 264 13.53 42.16 9.17
N ALA A 265 14.15 41.26 8.40
CA ALA A 265 15.49 41.46 7.84
C ALA A 265 15.48 41.58 6.30
N SER A 266 14.35 41.95 5.70
CA SER A 266 14.21 42.24 4.26
C SER A 266 13.65 43.65 4.05
#